data_AF-A0AAP0N0B4-F1
#
_entry.id   AF-A0AAP0N0B4-F1
#
_cell.length_a   1.000
_cell.length_b   1.000
_cell.length_c   1.000
_cell.angle_alpha   90.00
_cell.angle_beta   90.00
_cell.angle_gamma   90.00
#
_symmetry.space_group_name_H-M   'P 1'
#
loop_
_entity.id
_entity.type
_entity.pdbx_description
1 polymer ?
#
loop_
_entity_poly.entity_id
_entity_poly.type
_entity_poly.pdbx_seq_one_letter_code
_entity_poly.pdbx_strand_id
1 'polypeptide(L)'
;MSNEVWDDKTEQGRAIDSSRRLGQRRFALLLDDLREPIDLKTAGASIQKGSKKYAWNLFHLKVTDDVLNSHRDIRKHAETVAGLCGGLPLSLITIGSAMTSIRNPAVWENAVNDLINYPAEFPGNPSRMNSIGFRRTVKILESLMIRVCDEFCLY
;
A
#
# COMPACT_ATOMS: atom_id res chain seq x y z
N MET A 1 -0.07 -38.83 19.13
CA MET A 1 -0.29 -37.80 20.16
C MET A 1 -1.69 -37.24 19.91
N SER A 2 -2.60 -37.45 20.86
CA SER A 2 -4.06 -37.34 20.69
C SER A 2 -4.53 -35.91 20.48
N ASN A 3 -5.36 -35.71 19.44
CA ASN A 3 -6.06 -34.45 19.17
C ASN A 3 -7.24 -34.22 20.15
N GLU A 4 -7.68 -35.25 20.87
CA GLU A 4 -8.81 -35.20 21.81
C GLU A 4 -8.61 -34.23 22.99
N VAL A 5 -7.35 -33.96 23.38
CA VAL A 5 -7.05 -33.11 24.55
C VAL A 5 -7.12 -31.60 24.22
N TRP A 6 -7.12 -31.22 22.94
CA TRP A 6 -7.12 -29.82 22.54
C TRP A 6 -8.52 -29.25 22.36
N ASP A 7 -9.45 -30.03 21.81
CA ASP A 7 -10.82 -29.59 21.49
C ASP A 7 -11.68 -29.40 22.75
N ASP A 8 -11.39 -30.14 23.84
CA ASP A 8 -12.08 -30.00 25.13
C ASP A 8 -11.61 -28.82 25.99
N LYS A 9 -10.59 -28.08 25.55
CA LYS A 9 -10.07 -26.94 26.32
C LYS A 9 -10.89 -25.68 26.09
N THR A 10 -11.13 -24.95 27.18
CA THR A 10 -11.63 -23.58 27.12
C THR A 10 -10.68 -22.68 26.33
N GLU A 11 -11.20 -21.61 25.73
CA GLU A 11 -10.38 -20.64 25.00
C GLU A 11 -9.23 -20.09 25.86
N GLN A 12 -9.51 -19.80 27.13
CA GLN A 12 -8.49 -19.34 28.09
C GLN A 12 -7.42 -20.41 28.33
N GLY A 13 -7.82 -21.69 28.47
CA GLY A 13 -6.88 -22.80 28.64
C GLY A 13 -5.99 -23.01 27.42
N ARG A 14 -6.54 -22.86 26.21
CA ARG A 14 -5.77 -22.89 24.96
C ARG A 14 -4.79 -21.72 24.87
N ALA A 15 -5.22 -20.51 25.24
CA ALA A 15 -4.37 -19.32 25.23
C ALA A 15 -3.17 -19.44 26.19
N ILE A 16 -3.40 -19.97 27.40
CA ILE A 16 -2.35 -20.18 28.40
C ILE A 16 -1.33 -21.22 27.92
N ASP A 17 -1.76 -22.35 27.36
CA ASP A 17 -0.83 -23.38 26.87
C ASP A 17 -0.06 -22.89 25.63
N SER A 18 -0.72 -22.18 24.72
CA SER A 18 -0.08 -21.53 23.58
C SER A 18 0.95 -20.51 24.04
N SER A 19 0.62 -19.64 25.00
CA SER A 19 1.56 -18.64 25.55
C SER A 19 2.78 -19.30 26.19
N ARG A 20 2.58 -20.34 27.00
CA ARG A 20 3.67 -21.11 27.61
C ARG A 20 4.59 -21.71 26.57
N ARG A 21 4.04 -22.31 25.51
CA ARG A 21 4.83 -22.93 24.43
C ARG A 21 5.55 -21.89 23.58
N LEU A 22 4.87 -20.80 23.21
CA LEU A 22 5.43 -19.71 22.43
C LEU A 22 6.53 -18.96 23.18
N GLY A 23 6.50 -18.91 24.51
CA GLY A 23 7.55 -18.32 25.34
C GLY A 23 8.83 -19.17 25.46
N GLN A 24 8.77 -20.46 25.10
CA GLN A 24 9.91 -21.38 25.26
C GLN A 24 10.84 -21.44 24.05
N ARG A 25 10.41 -21.00 22.87
CA ARG A 25 11.27 -20.95 21.67
C ARG A 25 10.95 -19.72 20.83
N ARG A 26 11.85 -19.38 19.90
CA ARG A 26 11.60 -18.32 18.92
C ARG A 26 10.74 -18.88 17.80
N PHE A 27 9.51 -18.40 17.68
CA PHE A 27 8.58 -18.75 16.60
C PHE A 27 8.21 -17.52 15.79
N ALA A 28 7.82 -17.72 14.53
CA ALA A 28 7.14 -16.72 13.72
C ALA A 28 5.68 -17.17 13.53
N LEU A 29 4.74 -16.25 13.75
CA LEU A 29 3.30 -16.47 13.59
C LEU A 29 2.81 -15.65 12.40
N LEU A 30 2.15 -16.30 11.45
CA LEU A 30 1.46 -15.65 10.33
C LEU A 30 -0.04 -15.84 10.52
N LEU A 31 -0.77 -14.74 10.68
CA LEU A 31 -2.22 -14.73 10.88
C LEU A 31 -2.86 -14.02 9.67
N ASP A 32 -3.19 -14.79 8.63
CA ASP A 32 -3.59 -14.24 7.31
C ASP A 32 -5.09 -13.89 7.23
N ASP A 33 -5.94 -14.51 8.07
CA ASP A 33 -7.42 -14.45 7.97
C ASP A 33 -8.09 -13.69 9.14
N LEU A 34 -7.49 -12.60 9.60
CA LEU A 34 -8.09 -11.76 10.64
C LEU A 34 -9.13 -10.83 10.02
N ARG A 35 -10.40 -11.29 10.02
CA ARG A 35 -11.55 -10.56 9.45
C ARG A 35 -12.05 -9.39 10.32
N GLU A 36 -11.61 -9.32 11.57
CA GLU A 36 -11.94 -8.24 12.50
C GLU A 36 -10.83 -7.17 12.53
N PRO A 37 -11.17 -5.86 12.64
CA PRO A 37 -10.16 -4.81 12.72
C PRO A 37 -9.33 -4.94 14.01
N ILE A 38 -8.09 -5.39 13.89
CA ILE A 38 -7.15 -5.40 15.01
C ILE A 38 -6.58 -3.99 15.16
N ASP A 39 -6.69 -3.44 16.37
CA ASP A 39 -5.92 -2.26 16.73
C ASP A 39 -4.44 -2.67 16.88
N LEU A 40 -3.67 -2.40 15.82
CA LEU A 40 -2.26 -2.76 15.75
C LEU A 40 -1.42 -2.08 16.83
N LYS A 41 -1.88 -0.96 17.41
CA LYS A 41 -1.24 -0.34 18.58
C LYS A 41 -1.31 -1.26 19.80
N THR A 42 -2.47 -1.87 20.02
CA THR A 42 -2.70 -2.85 21.09
C THR A 42 -1.94 -4.17 20.83
N ALA A 43 -1.77 -4.56 19.57
CA ALA A 43 -1.00 -5.74 19.19
C ALA A 43 0.54 -5.55 19.23
N GLY A 44 1.03 -4.37 19.64
CA GLY A 44 2.46 -4.04 19.65
C GLY A 44 3.07 -3.89 18.25
N ALA A 45 2.25 -3.89 17.20
CA ALA A 45 2.67 -3.72 15.81
C ALA A 45 2.58 -2.24 15.43
N SER A 46 3.72 -1.56 15.36
CA SER A 46 3.75 -0.23 14.75
C SER A 46 3.59 -0.37 13.23
N ILE A 47 2.39 -0.14 12.69
CA ILE A 47 2.26 0.19 11.26
C ILE A 47 2.93 1.54 11.09
N GLN A 48 4.21 1.53 10.72
CA GLN A 48 4.86 2.73 10.28
C GLN A 48 4.19 3.13 8.97
N LYS A 49 3.53 4.29 8.95
CA LYS A 49 3.27 5.03 7.70
C LYS A 49 4.58 4.98 6.93
N GLY A 50 4.59 4.29 5.79
CA GLY A 50 5.82 3.97 5.07
C GLY A 50 6.66 5.24 4.95
N SER A 51 7.88 5.21 5.48
CA SER A 51 8.81 6.34 5.39
C SER A 51 8.86 6.84 3.94
N LYS A 52 9.05 8.14 3.70
CA LYS A 52 9.21 8.68 2.34
C LYS A 52 10.18 7.83 1.50
N LYS A 53 11.23 7.31 2.14
CA LYS A 53 12.19 6.37 1.57
C LYS A 53 11.57 5.03 1.12
N TYR A 54 10.71 4.43 1.94
CA TYR A 54 9.98 3.22 1.58
C TYR A 54 9.06 3.45 0.39
N ALA A 55 8.28 4.53 0.43
CA ALA A 55 7.36 4.87 -0.65
C ALA A 55 8.11 5.08 -1.97
N TRP A 56 9.19 5.86 -1.93
CA TRP A 56 10.07 6.07 -3.08
C TRP A 56 10.66 4.76 -3.61
N ASN A 57 11.27 3.93 -2.74
CA ASN A 57 11.91 2.69 -3.17
C ASN A 57 10.92 1.72 -3.84
N LEU A 58 9.71 1.59 -3.29
CA LEU A 58 8.69 0.71 -3.86
C LEU A 58 8.19 1.23 -5.21
N PHE A 59 8.01 2.54 -5.34
CA PHE A 59 7.62 3.18 -6.59
C PHE A 59 8.71 3.08 -7.65
N HIS A 60 9.96 3.37 -7.27
CA HIS A 60 11.16 3.26 -8.10
C HIS A 60 11.32 1.86 -8.70
N LEU A 61 11.10 0.82 -7.89
CA LEU A 61 11.13 -0.57 -8.33
C LEU A 61 10.11 -0.86 -9.44
N LYS A 62 8.99 -0.13 -9.49
CA LYS A 62 7.89 -0.36 -10.42
C LYS A 62 7.98 0.43 -11.71
N VAL A 63 8.49 1.66 -11.64
CA VAL A 63 8.64 2.55 -12.82
C VAL A 63 9.94 2.28 -13.58
N THR A 64 10.93 1.67 -12.93
CA THR A 64 12.29 1.35 -13.43
C THR A 64 13.17 2.57 -13.73
N ASP A 65 14.50 2.37 -13.65
CA ASP A 65 15.48 3.46 -13.79
C ASP A 65 15.55 4.02 -15.21
N ASP A 66 15.26 3.22 -16.23
CA ASP A 66 15.31 3.65 -17.62
C ASP A 66 14.24 4.72 -17.93
N VAL A 67 13.05 4.63 -17.32
CA VAL A 67 12.02 5.67 -17.44
C VAL A 67 12.37 6.87 -16.58
N LEU A 68 12.72 6.64 -15.31
CA LEU A 68 13.00 7.72 -14.37
C LEU A 68 14.18 8.59 -14.79
N ASN A 69 15.19 8.03 -15.44
CA ASN A 69 16.36 8.73 -15.91
C ASN A 69 16.24 9.24 -17.36
N SER A 70 15.11 9.00 -18.02
CA SER A 70 14.88 9.48 -19.39
C SER A 70 14.69 11.00 -19.48
N HIS A 71 14.22 11.63 -18.39
CA HIS A 71 14.09 13.09 -18.31
C HIS A 71 14.16 13.58 -16.86
N ARG A 72 14.80 14.73 -16.63
CA ARG A 72 14.93 15.33 -15.29
C ARG A 72 13.57 15.57 -14.64
N ASP A 73 12.60 16.07 -15.40
CA ASP A 73 11.29 16.39 -14.85
C ASP A 73 10.45 15.14 -14.58
N ILE A 74 10.64 14.04 -15.33
CA ILE A 74 10.01 12.75 -15.01
C ILE A 74 10.42 12.29 -13.62
N ARG A 75 11.72 12.36 -13.29
CA ARG A 75 12.22 12.01 -11.96
C ARG A 75 11.54 12.82 -10.85
N LYS A 76 11.45 14.14 -11.02
CA LYS A 76 10.82 15.04 -10.04
C LYS A 76 9.33 14.75 -9.85
N HIS A 77 8.61 14.56 -10.95
CA HIS A 77 7.18 14.21 -10.90
C HIS A 77 6.97 12.84 -10.26
N ALA A 78 7.80 11.85 -10.58
CA ALA A 78 7.75 10.53 -9.96
C ALA A 78 7.93 10.57 -8.44
N GLU A 79 8.88 11.36 -7.94
CA GLU A 79 9.09 11.55 -6.50
C GLU A 79 7.87 12.18 -5.84
N THR A 80 7.22 13.12 -6.53
CA THR A 80 5.98 13.77 -6.08
C THR A 80 4.82 12.78 -6.05
N VAL A 81 4.62 12.00 -7.11
CA VAL A 81 3.60 10.95 -7.19
C VAL A 81 3.78 9.94 -6.06
N ALA A 82 5.00 9.44 -5.83
CA ALA A 82 5.29 8.51 -4.74
C ALA A 82 4.94 9.09 -3.36
N GLY A 83 5.17 10.39 -3.15
CA GLY A 83 4.76 11.10 -1.94
C GLY A 83 3.24 11.21 -1.78
N LEU A 84 2.52 11.48 -2.87
CA LEU A 84 1.06 11.62 -2.90
C LEU A 84 0.33 10.29 -2.65
N CYS A 85 0.94 9.15 -2.96
CA CYS A 85 0.43 7.81 -2.66
C CYS A 85 0.35 7.49 -1.15
N GLY A 86 0.80 8.38 -0.25
CA GLY A 86 0.59 8.27 1.18
C GLY A 86 1.28 7.08 1.86
N GLY A 87 2.24 6.44 1.19
CA GLY A 87 2.93 5.25 1.68
C GLY A 87 2.12 3.96 1.55
N LEU A 88 1.02 3.96 0.81
CA LEU A 88 0.18 2.78 0.58
C LEU A 88 0.83 1.88 -0.48
N PRO A 89 1.23 0.63 -0.15
CA PRO A 89 1.92 -0.24 -1.09
C PRO A 89 1.12 -0.49 -2.37
N LEU A 90 -0.20 -0.69 -2.24
CA LEU A 90 -1.08 -0.94 -3.38
C LEU A 90 -1.11 0.26 -4.33
N SER A 91 -1.27 1.49 -3.82
CA SER A 91 -1.28 2.69 -4.65
C SER A 91 0.06 2.91 -5.36
N LEU A 92 1.17 2.74 -4.64
CA LEU A 92 2.52 2.86 -5.19
C LEU A 92 2.79 1.84 -6.29
N ILE A 93 2.41 0.57 -6.05
CA ILE A 93 2.61 -0.51 -7.02
C ILE A 93 1.78 -0.26 -8.28
N THR A 94 0.50 0.07 -8.12
CA THR A 94 -0.37 0.16 -9.29
C THR A 94 -0.05 1.39 -10.14
N ILE A 95 0.16 2.56 -9.52
CA ILE A 95 0.53 3.77 -10.28
C ILE A 95 1.93 3.59 -10.89
N GLY A 96 2.89 3.03 -10.15
CA GLY A 96 4.23 2.79 -10.68
C GLY A 96 4.21 1.86 -11.90
N SER A 97 3.46 0.77 -11.83
CA SER A 97 3.27 -0.15 -12.97
C SER A 97 2.61 0.52 -14.17
N ALA A 98 1.59 1.37 -13.94
CA ALA A 98 0.91 2.07 -15.03
C ALA A 98 1.85 3.05 -15.78
N MET A 99 2.83 3.60 -15.07
CA MET A 99 3.74 4.61 -15.61
C MET A 99 5.07 4.05 -16.14
N THR A 100 5.28 2.72 -16.10
CA THR A 100 6.55 2.05 -16.47
C THR A 100 6.96 2.18 -17.95
N SER A 101 6.12 2.75 -18.80
CA SER A 101 6.41 2.96 -20.23
C SER A 101 6.25 4.42 -20.67
N ILE A 102 5.91 5.32 -19.74
CA ILE A 102 5.59 6.71 -20.06
C ILE A 102 6.86 7.55 -19.99
N ARG A 103 7.34 8.00 -21.15
CA ARG A 103 8.54 8.85 -21.28
C ARG A 103 8.23 10.32 -21.58
N ASN A 104 6.95 10.69 -21.59
CA ASN A 104 6.50 12.05 -21.84
C ASN A 104 6.35 12.81 -20.51
N PRO A 105 7.18 13.83 -20.22
CA PRO A 105 7.10 14.58 -18.96
C PRO A 105 5.74 15.24 -18.70
N ALA A 106 5.00 15.61 -19.75
CA ALA A 106 3.69 16.25 -19.61
C ALA A 106 2.65 15.30 -19.01
N VAL A 107 2.73 14.00 -19.31
CA VAL A 107 1.83 12.99 -18.74
C VAL A 107 2.11 12.80 -17.25
N TRP A 108 3.38 12.87 -16.84
CA TRP A 108 3.78 12.84 -15.43
C TRP A 108 3.32 14.08 -14.66
N GLU A 109 3.41 15.26 -15.27
CA GLU A 109 2.90 16.51 -14.69
C GLU A 109 1.37 16.45 -14.51
N ASN A 110 0.65 15.98 -15.52
CA ASN A 110 -0.79 15.76 -15.43
C ASN A 110 -1.15 14.80 -14.30
N ALA A 111 -0.43 13.67 -14.18
CA ALA A 111 -0.63 12.72 -13.09
C ALA A 111 -0.47 13.38 -11.71
N VAL A 112 0.52 14.26 -11.53
CA VAL A 112 0.68 15.04 -10.30
C VAL A 112 -0.50 15.97 -10.08
N ASN A 113 -0.93 16.70 -11.11
CA ASN A 113 -2.06 17.63 -11.02
C ASN A 113 -3.36 16.92 -10.63
N ASP A 114 -3.65 15.74 -11.19
CA ASP A 114 -4.87 15.00 -10.82
C ASP A 114 -4.81 14.47 -9.39
N LEU A 115 -3.64 14.00 -8.95
CA LEU A 115 -3.44 13.57 -7.57
C LEU A 115 -3.62 14.71 -6.57
N ILE A 116 -3.28 15.95 -6.95
CA ILE A 116 -3.49 17.15 -6.14
C ILE A 116 -4.95 17.62 -6.19
N ASN A 117 -5.54 17.67 -7.39
CA ASN A 117 -6.85 18.26 -7.68
C ASN A 117 -8.04 17.32 -7.41
N TYR A 118 -7.78 16.05 -7.10
CA TYR A 118 -8.74 15.20 -6.38
C TYR A 118 -8.43 15.26 -4.87
N PRO A 119 -8.70 16.38 -4.17
CA PRO A 119 -8.46 16.44 -2.75
C PRO A 119 -9.33 15.41 -2.05
N ALA A 120 -8.74 14.89 -0.99
CA ALA A 120 -9.40 14.09 -0.01
C ALA A 120 -10.58 14.84 0.61
N GLU A 121 -11.79 14.76 0.05
CA GLU A 121 -12.98 15.07 0.85
C GLU A 121 -12.99 14.07 2.02
N PHE A 122 -12.68 14.57 3.20
CA PHE A 122 -12.97 13.91 4.47
C PHE A 122 -13.43 14.95 5.49
N PRO A 123 -14.70 14.91 5.89
CA PRO A 123 -15.03 15.21 7.26
C PRO A 123 -14.60 14.03 8.15
N GLY A 124 -13.62 14.25 9.02
CA GLY A 124 -13.45 13.50 10.28
C GLY A 124 -12.54 12.24 10.31
N ASN A 125 -11.48 12.34 11.11
CA ASN A 125 -10.64 11.29 11.75
C ASN A 125 -9.59 10.53 10.88
N PRO A 126 -8.27 10.76 11.10
CA PRO A 126 -7.16 10.16 10.36
C PRO A 126 -6.79 8.70 10.75
N SER A 127 -7.53 8.07 11.66
CA SER A 127 -7.12 6.77 12.24
C SER A 127 -7.75 5.54 11.57
N ARG A 128 -8.59 5.73 10.54
CA ARG A 128 -9.26 4.64 9.83
C ARG A 128 -8.94 4.76 8.36
N MET A 129 -8.16 3.83 7.85
CA MET A 129 -8.08 3.58 6.41
C MET A 129 -9.41 2.92 6.00
N ASN A 130 -10.45 3.74 5.91
CA ASN A 130 -11.79 3.36 5.50
C ASN A 130 -11.82 3.12 3.97
N SER A 131 -12.87 2.43 3.50
CA SER A 131 -13.13 2.05 2.10
C SER A 131 -12.97 3.18 1.06
N ILE A 132 -12.94 4.43 1.53
CA ILE A 132 -12.76 5.65 0.75
C ILE A 132 -11.28 5.84 0.30
N GLY A 133 -10.28 5.43 1.10
CA GLY A 133 -8.87 5.44 0.70
C GLY A 133 -8.58 4.44 -0.44
N PHE A 134 -9.28 3.31 -0.43
CA PHE A 134 -9.29 2.35 -1.54
C PHE A 134 -9.99 2.95 -2.77
N ARG A 135 -11.16 3.57 -2.61
CA ARG A 135 -11.86 4.30 -3.71
C ARG A 135 -11.02 5.42 -4.33
N ARG A 136 -10.17 6.12 -3.56
CA ARG A 136 -9.22 7.11 -4.09
C ARG A 136 -8.21 6.48 -5.03
N THR A 137 -7.56 5.42 -4.57
CA THR A 137 -6.59 4.68 -5.38
C THR A 137 -7.28 4.16 -6.64
N VAL A 138 -8.47 3.57 -6.53
CA VAL A 138 -9.25 3.08 -7.68
C VAL A 138 -9.63 4.19 -8.67
N LYS A 139 -10.15 5.34 -8.22
CA LYS A 139 -10.51 6.45 -9.13
C LYS A 139 -9.31 7.11 -9.80
N ILE A 140 -8.22 7.30 -9.07
CA ILE A 140 -6.95 7.79 -9.59
C ILE A 140 -6.41 6.82 -10.64
N LEU A 141 -6.50 5.52 -10.37
CA LEU A 141 -6.13 4.47 -11.30
C LEU A 141 -7.04 4.40 -12.51
N GLU A 142 -8.35 4.60 -12.37
CA GLU A 142 -9.28 4.69 -13.51
C GLU A 142 -8.89 5.88 -14.40
N SER A 143 -8.65 7.07 -13.84
CA SER A 143 -8.24 8.26 -14.61
C SER A 143 -6.85 8.12 -15.24
N LEU A 144 -5.89 7.53 -14.55
CA LEU A 144 -4.55 7.30 -15.08
C LEU A 144 -4.56 6.19 -16.14
N MET A 145 -5.24 5.06 -15.89
CA MET A 145 -5.36 3.97 -16.87
C MET A 145 -6.09 4.44 -18.14
N ILE A 146 -7.14 5.25 -18.04
CA ILE A 146 -7.81 5.81 -19.24
C ILE A 146 -6.80 6.58 -20.11
N ARG A 147 -5.96 7.42 -19.51
CA ARG A 147 -4.97 8.22 -20.26
C ARG A 147 -3.77 7.42 -20.76
N VAL A 148 -3.35 6.39 -20.01
CA VAL A 148 -2.36 5.44 -20.52
C VAL A 148 -2.95 4.68 -21.72
N CYS A 149 -4.19 4.22 -21.63
CA CYS A 149 -4.87 3.58 -22.75
C CYS A 149 -4.97 4.53 -23.95
N ASP A 150 -5.29 5.82 -23.77
CA ASP A 150 -5.36 6.78 -24.87
C ASP A 150 -4.00 7.02 -25.54
N GLU A 151 -2.89 7.06 -24.78
CA GLU A 151 -1.54 7.22 -25.33
C GLU A 151 -1.07 5.95 -26.10
N PHE A 152 -1.55 4.76 -25.72
CA PHE A 152 -1.24 3.49 -26.38
C PHE A 152 -2.24 3.08 -27.47
N CYS A 153 -3.47 3.60 -27.47
CA CYS A 153 -4.48 3.33 -28.52
C CYS A 153 -4.42 4.34 -29.68
N LEU A 154 -3.61 5.40 -29.58
CA LEU A 154 -3.33 6.33 -30.68
C LEU A 154 -2.14 5.89 -31.58
N TYR A 155 -1.68 4.64 -31.45
CA TYR A 155 -0.66 4.03 -32.31
C TYR A 155 -1.10 2.67 -32.85
#